data_AF-A0AAD3HTA1-F1
#
_entry.id   AF-A0AAD3HTA1-F1
#
_cell.length_a   1.000
_cell.length_b   1.000
_cell.length_c   1.000
_cell.angle_alpha   90.00
_cell.angle_beta   90.00
_cell.angle_gamma   90.00
#
_symmetry.space_group_name_H-M   'P 1'
#
loop_
_entity.id
_entity.type
_entity.pdbx_description
1 polymer ?
#
loop_
_entity_poly.entity_id
_entity_poly.type
_entity_poly.pdbx_seq_one_letter_code
_entity_poly.pdbx_strand_id
1 'polypeptide(L)'
;VNFFTEGALPPQGPCRGGCDACDRRSAGEVSARDIGDEARLMLSAVAGLHNKYGMSRAVQLLRGSRSKELAPWMLEATHLVTGAKLHGSGSSRSDGWWKGLGGLLAAEGLLQYHS
;
A
#
# COMPACT_ATOMS: atom_id res chain seq x y z
N VAL A 1 1.09 14.32 -8.76
CA VAL A 1 0.19 13.19 -9.11
C VAL A 1 -0.40 12.69 -7.80
N ASN A 2 -1.67 12.98 -7.54
CA ASN A 2 -2.39 12.44 -6.39
C ASN A 2 -2.79 11.03 -6.74
N PHE A 3 -2.04 10.05 -6.23
CA PHE A 3 -2.15 8.70 -6.73
C PHE A 3 -3.45 8.02 -6.31
N PHE A 4 -3.99 8.30 -5.11
CA PHE A 4 -5.22 7.67 -4.63
C PHE A 4 -5.91 8.57 -3.60
N THR A 5 -7.11 9.06 -3.92
CA THR A 5 -7.97 9.86 -3.02
C THR A 5 -8.71 8.91 -2.06
N GLU A 6 -8.79 9.27 -0.77
CA GLU A 6 -9.61 8.53 0.21
C GLU A 6 -11.08 8.51 -0.21
N GLY A 7 -11.75 7.34 -0.08
CA GLY A 7 -13.20 7.18 -0.31
C GLY A 7 -13.63 6.64 -1.68
N ALA A 8 -12.72 6.14 -2.52
CA ALA A 8 -13.02 5.74 -3.89
C ALA A 8 -13.89 4.47 -4.06
N LEU A 9 -14.17 3.71 -2.99
CA LEU A 9 -14.86 2.43 -3.09
C LEU A 9 -16.06 2.35 -2.14
N PRO A 10 -17.28 2.11 -2.67
CA PRO A 10 -18.46 1.98 -1.84
C PRO A 10 -18.48 0.62 -1.11
N PRO A 11 -18.93 0.56 0.16
CA PRO A 11 -18.94 -0.66 0.97
C PRO A 11 -19.92 -1.76 0.50
N GLN A 12 -20.69 -1.52 -0.56
CA GLN A 12 -21.78 -2.38 -1.06
C GLN A 12 -21.46 -3.13 -2.37
N GLY A 13 -20.19 -3.32 -2.69
CA GLY A 13 -19.76 -4.01 -3.93
C GLY A 13 -19.58 -3.06 -5.11
N PRO A 14 -19.41 -3.57 -6.36
CA PRO A 14 -19.03 -2.75 -7.49
C PRO A 14 -19.99 -1.57 -7.64
N CYS A 15 -19.43 -0.37 -7.80
CA CYS A 15 -20.18 0.86 -7.97
C CYS A 15 -21.30 0.66 -9.01
N ARG A 16 -22.54 1.05 -8.69
CA ARG A 16 -23.72 0.84 -9.56
C ARG A 16 -23.69 1.67 -10.86
N GLY A 17 -22.58 2.35 -11.15
CA GLY A 17 -22.44 3.29 -12.27
C GLY A 17 -22.88 4.71 -11.91
N GLY A 18 -22.57 5.67 -12.79
CA GLY A 18 -22.98 7.07 -12.65
C GLY A 18 -22.11 7.94 -11.72
N CYS A 19 -20.94 7.44 -11.30
CA CYS A 19 -19.88 8.28 -10.75
C CYS A 19 -18.81 8.56 -11.81
N ASP A 20 -18.04 9.61 -11.58
CA ASP A 20 -16.93 10.04 -12.43
C ASP A 20 -15.94 8.91 -12.73
N ALA A 21 -15.59 8.07 -11.75
CA ALA A 21 -14.69 6.94 -11.96
C ALA A 21 -15.27 5.88 -12.91
N CYS A 22 -16.57 5.58 -12.83
CA CYS A 22 -17.25 4.67 -13.74
C CYS A 22 -17.35 5.25 -15.15
N ASP A 23 -17.67 6.52 -15.27
CA ASP A 23 -17.82 7.20 -16.57
C ASP A 23 -16.48 7.27 -17.29
N ARG A 24 -15.41 7.65 -16.58
CA ARG A 24 -14.05 7.69 -17.13
C ARG A 24 -13.55 6.31 -17.52
N ARG A 25 -13.90 5.25 -16.76
CA ARG A 25 -13.56 3.88 -17.14
C ARG A 25 -14.28 3.45 -18.42
N SER A 26 -15.58 3.75 -18.53
CA SER A 26 -16.37 3.47 -19.74
C SER A 26 -15.88 4.26 -20.96
N ALA A 27 -15.36 5.47 -20.75
CA ALA A 27 -14.70 6.29 -21.78
C ALA A 27 -13.27 5.83 -22.12
N GLY A 28 -12.75 4.78 -21.46
CA GLY A 28 -11.39 4.27 -21.69
C GLY A 28 -10.28 5.17 -21.13
N GLU A 29 -10.62 6.16 -20.30
CA GLU A 29 -9.66 7.09 -19.70
C GLU A 29 -8.95 6.53 -18.46
N VAL A 30 -9.43 5.39 -17.95
CA VAL A 30 -8.87 4.70 -16.79
C VAL A 30 -8.29 3.37 -17.22
N SER A 31 -6.99 3.19 -17.04
CA SER A 31 -6.33 1.91 -17.22
C SER A 31 -6.33 1.12 -15.91
N ALA A 32 -6.66 -0.17 -15.99
CA ALA A 32 -6.48 -1.10 -14.89
C ALA A 32 -5.02 -1.56 -14.85
N ARG A 33 -4.46 -1.64 -13.65
CA ARG A 33 -3.12 -2.16 -13.43
C ARG A 33 -3.15 -3.18 -12.30
N ASP A 34 -2.58 -4.35 -12.55
CA ASP A 34 -2.31 -5.30 -11.48
C ASP A 34 -1.19 -4.75 -10.58
N ILE A 35 -1.51 -4.67 -9.29
CA ILE A 35 -0.64 -4.19 -8.21
C ILE A 35 -0.48 -5.25 -7.11
N GLY A 36 -0.82 -6.51 -7.40
CA GLY A 36 -0.83 -7.60 -6.42
C GLY A 36 0.53 -7.82 -5.75
N ASP A 37 1.63 -7.70 -6.50
CA ASP A 37 2.97 -7.84 -5.94
C ASP A 37 3.33 -6.67 -5.01
N GLU A 38 3.03 -5.43 -5.40
CA GLU A 38 3.20 -4.29 -4.51
C GLU A 38 2.30 -4.39 -3.27
N ALA A 39 1.05 -4.86 -3.42
CA ALA A 39 0.14 -5.06 -2.30
C ALA A 39 0.67 -6.11 -1.31
N ARG A 40 1.15 -7.26 -1.79
CA ARG A 40 1.78 -8.29 -0.95
C ARG A 40 3.01 -7.75 -0.22
N LEU A 41 3.81 -6.93 -0.89
CA LEU A 41 4.99 -6.30 -0.30
C LEU A 41 4.61 -5.35 0.83
N MET A 42 3.61 -4.50 0.61
CA MET A 42 3.09 -3.56 1.61
C MET A 42 2.48 -4.28 2.82
N LEU A 43 1.63 -5.28 2.59
CA LEU A 43 1.04 -6.09 3.65
C LEU A 43 2.10 -6.85 4.44
N SER A 44 3.11 -7.42 3.75
CA SER A 44 4.24 -8.07 4.41
C SER A 44 5.05 -7.11 5.26
N ALA A 45 5.25 -5.86 4.82
CA ALA A 45 5.94 -4.84 5.62
C ALA A 45 5.16 -4.46 6.87
N VAL A 46 3.84 -4.28 6.78
CA VAL A 46 3.01 -3.98 7.95
C VAL A 46 3.05 -5.14 8.96
N ALA A 47 2.91 -6.38 8.48
CA ALA A 47 2.98 -7.58 9.31
C ALA A 47 4.38 -7.83 9.90
N GLY A 48 5.44 -7.62 9.12
CA GLY A 48 6.83 -7.72 9.57
C GLY A 48 7.20 -6.67 10.61
N LEU A 49 6.45 -5.56 10.67
CA LEU A 49 6.49 -4.56 11.75
C LEU A 49 5.46 -4.86 12.85
N HIS A 50 4.98 -6.10 12.93
CA HIS A 50 4.06 -6.62 13.95
C HIS A 50 2.71 -5.90 14.02
N ASN A 51 2.29 -5.18 12.97
CA ASN A 51 1.07 -4.38 12.96
C ASN A 51 1.01 -3.30 14.07
N LYS A 52 2.16 -2.88 14.61
CA LYS A 52 2.24 -1.94 15.75
C LYS A 52 2.59 -0.50 15.37
N TYR A 53 2.87 -0.26 14.11
CA TYR A 53 3.41 1.02 13.66
C TYR A 53 2.58 1.60 12.53
N GLY A 54 2.55 2.92 12.48
CA GLY A 54 1.93 3.65 11.38
C GLY A 54 2.59 3.35 10.04
N MET A 55 1.82 3.56 8.98
CA MET A 55 2.18 3.28 7.59
C MET A 55 3.54 3.84 7.19
N SER A 56 3.90 5.03 7.68
CA SER A 56 5.18 5.67 7.38
C SER A 56 6.39 4.77 7.66
N ARG A 57 6.36 3.94 8.71
CA ARG A 57 7.49 3.02 9.00
C ARG A 57 7.58 1.88 8.00
N ALA A 58 6.44 1.32 7.59
CA ALA A 58 6.41 0.31 6.53
C ALA A 58 6.95 0.88 5.20
N VAL A 59 6.58 2.12 4.86
CA VAL A 59 7.12 2.81 3.67
C VAL A 59 8.63 3.04 3.79
N GLN A 60 9.11 3.51 4.94
CA GLN A 60 10.55 3.70 5.17
C GLN A 60 11.33 2.37 5.04
N LEU A 61 10.79 1.27 5.59
CA LEU A 61 11.36 -0.06 5.48
C LEU A 61 11.48 -0.48 4.01
N LEU A 62 10.37 -0.46 3.27
CA LEU A 62 10.34 -0.89 1.86
C LEU A 62 11.27 -0.06 0.97
N ARG A 63 11.36 1.24 1.22
CA ARG A 63 12.22 2.14 0.44
C ARG A 63 13.71 2.04 0.81
N GLY A 64 14.07 1.23 1.79
CA GLY A 64 15.46 1.06 2.20
C GLY A 64 16.01 2.26 2.97
N SER A 65 15.15 2.99 3.69
CA SER A 65 15.55 4.14 4.48
C SER A 65 16.61 3.77 5.51
N ARG A 66 17.52 4.70 5.78
CA ARG A 66 18.52 4.63 6.87
C ARG A 66 18.11 5.48 8.08
N SER A 67 16.83 5.84 8.19
CA SER A 67 16.30 6.61 9.32
C SER A 67 16.58 5.89 10.64
N LYS A 68 16.95 6.66 11.67
CA LYS A 68 17.11 6.15 13.05
C LYS A 68 15.78 5.66 13.66
N GLU A 69 14.66 5.98 13.03
CA GLU A 69 13.33 5.50 13.44
C GLU A 69 13.12 4.00 13.17
N LEU A 70 13.88 3.43 12.23
CA LEU A 70 13.91 1.99 11.99
C LEU A 70 14.89 1.33 12.94
N ALA A 71 14.36 0.55 13.88
CA ALA A 71 15.18 -0.24 14.78
C ALA A 71 15.89 -1.37 14.01
N PRO A 72 17.05 -1.87 14.48
CA PRO A 72 17.81 -2.91 13.78
C PRO A 72 16.99 -4.16 13.45
N TRP A 73 16.10 -4.58 14.35
CA TRP A 73 15.23 -5.74 14.13
C TRP A 73 14.24 -5.54 12.96
N MET A 74 13.83 -4.29 12.69
CA MET A 74 12.93 -3.98 11.59
C MET A 74 13.58 -4.20 10.22
N LEU A 75 14.91 -4.01 10.14
CA LEU A 75 15.67 -4.19 8.90
C LEU A 75 15.77 -5.67 8.50
N GLU A 76 15.59 -6.56 9.46
CA GLU A 76 15.58 -8.01 9.27
C GLU A 76 14.16 -8.55 8.97
N ALA A 77 13.15 -7.68 8.86
CA ALA A 77 11.81 -8.10 8.47
C ALA A 77 11.80 -8.73 7.07
N THR A 78 11.06 -9.82 6.93
CA THR A 78 10.99 -10.63 5.71
C THR A 78 9.58 -10.70 5.14
N HIS A 79 9.51 -10.94 3.83
CA HIS A 79 8.26 -11.09 3.10
C HIS A 79 7.53 -12.35 3.59
N LEU A 80 6.23 -12.23 3.86
CA LEU A 80 5.43 -13.31 4.48
C LEU A 80 5.45 -14.61 3.67
N VAL A 81 5.36 -14.49 2.34
CA VAL A 81 5.31 -15.65 1.43
C VAL A 81 6.70 -16.15 1.03
N THR A 82 7.60 -15.27 0.59
CA THR A 82 8.88 -15.67 -0.02
C THR A 82 10.04 -15.75 0.97
N GLY A 83 9.91 -15.16 2.16
CA GLY A 83 11.01 -15.03 3.12
C GLY A 83 12.11 -14.04 2.73
N ALA A 84 11.97 -13.34 1.59
CA ALA A 84 12.96 -12.36 1.14
C ALA A 84 13.02 -11.13 2.06
N LYS A 85 14.19 -10.48 2.21
CA LYS A 85 14.32 -9.25 2.99
C LYS A 85 13.43 -8.13 2.43
N LEU A 86 12.69 -7.46 3.32
CA LEU A 86 11.81 -6.35 2.94
C LEU A 86 12.54 -5.02 2.84
N HIS A 87 13.62 -4.83 3.59
CA HIS A 87 14.36 -3.56 3.56
C HIS A 87 14.91 -3.28 2.16
N GLY A 88 14.48 -2.16 1.56
CA GLY A 88 14.90 -1.74 0.21
C GLY A 88 14.22 -2.47 -0.96
N SER A 89 13.41 -3.50 -0.70
CA SER A 89 12.72 -4.28 -1.74
C SER A 89 11.72 -3.46 -2.57
N GLY A 90 11.21 -2.35 -2.03
CA GLY A 90 10.29 -1.42 -2.68
C GLY A 90 10.94 -0.11 -3.13
N SER A 91 12.26 -0.06 -3.24
CA SER A 91 13.03 1.15 -3.59
C SER A 91 12.74 1.72 -4.98
N SER A 92 12.23 0.90 -5.90
CA SER A 92 11.85 1.31 -7.26
C SER A 92 10.60 2.22 -7.30
N ARG A 93 9.86 2.32 -6.20
CA ARG A 93 8.64 3.12 -6.09
C ARG A 93 8.82 4.30 -5.13
N SER A 94 8.09 5.38 -5.41
CA SER A 94 8.15 6.61 -4.62
C SER A 94 7.42 6.49 -3.28
N ASP A 95 7.66 7.45 -2.39
CA ASP A 95 6.94 7.59 -1.12
C ASP A 95 5.42 7.66 -1.32
N GLY A 96 5.00 8.55 -2.24
CA GLY A 96 3.60 8.80 -2.53
C GLY A 96 2.92 7.59 -3.16
N TRP A 97 3.66 6.78 -3.92
CA TRP A 97 3.15 5.51 -4.43
C TRP A 97 2.77 4.57 -3.29
N TRP A 98 3.68 4.33 -2.34
CA TRP A 98 3.44 3.41 -1.23
C TRP A 98 2.36 3.90 -0.26
N LYS A 99 2.37 5.19 0.09
CA LYS A 99 1.31 5.78 0.94
C LYS A 99 -0.05 5.69 0.27
N GLY A 100 -0.10 6.00 -1.02
CA GLY A 100 -1.30 5.92 -1.81
C GLY A 100 -1.85 4.49 -1.93
N LEU A 101 -0.97 3.52 -2.20
CA LEU A 101 -1.33 2.10 -2.17
C LEU A 101 -1.85 1.66 -0.80
N GLY A 102 -1.19 2.06 0.28
CA GLY A 102 -1.63 1.75 1.63
C GLY A 102 -3.01 2.33 1.95
N GLY A 103 -3.31 3.55 1.47
CA GLY A 103 -4.65 4.14 1.56
C GLY A 103 -5.70 3.32 0.79
N LEU A 104 -5.34 2.83 -0.40
CA LEU A 104 -6.20 1.94 -1.20
C LEU A 104 -6.51 0.63 -0.46
N LEU A 105 -5.48 -0.01 0.10
CA LEU A 105 -5.64 -1.23 0.90
C LEU A 105 -6.49 -1.00 2.15
N ALA A 106 -6.40 0.19 2.77
CA ALA A 106 -7.26 0.55 3.89
C ALA A 106 -8.73 0.76 3.45
N ALA A 107 -8.95 1.42 2.31
CA ALA A 107 -10.29 1.60 1.75
C ALA A 107 -10.95 0.26 1.37
N GLU A 108 -10.17 -0.71 0.90
CA GLU A 108 -10.61 -2.09 0.62
C GLU A 108 -10.76 -2.96 1.88
N GLY A 109 -10.47 -2.42 3.07
CA GLY A 109 -10.55 -3.17 4.34
C GLY A 109 -9.44 -4.21 4.54
N LEU A 110 -8.42 -4.23 3.68
CA LEU A 110 -7.25 -5.12 3.78
C LEU A 110 -6.20 -4.60 4.78
N LEU A 111 -6.25 -3.30 5.09
CA LEU A 111 -5.52 -2.68 6.20
C LEU A 111 -6.51 -1.93 7.09
N GLN A 112 -6.22 -1.86 8.39
CA GLN A 112 -7.02 -1.10 9.35
C GLN A 112 -6.11 -0.23 10.20
N TYR A 113 -6.52 1.01 10.41
CA TYR A 113 -5.87 1.91 11.35
C TYR A 113 -6.48 1.70 12.73
N HIS A 114 -5.63 1.43 13.72
CA HIS A 114 -6.03 1.41 15.12
C HIS A 114 -5.61 2.74 15.76
N SER A 115 -6.57 3.41 16.40
CA SER A 115 -6.39 4.61 17.21
C SER A 115 -5.89 4.27 18.61
#